data_AF-A0A9D6HZW5-F1
#
_entry.id   AF-A0A9D6HZW5-F1
#
_cell.length_a   1.000
_cell.length_b   1.000
_cell.length_c   1.000
_cell.angle_alpha   90.00
_cell.angle_beta   90.00
_cell.angle_gamma   90.00
#
_symmetry.space_group_name_H-M   'P 1'
#
loop_
_entity.id
_entity.type
_entity.pdbx_description
1 polymer ?
#
loop_
_entity_poly.entity_id
_entity_poly.type
_entity_poly.pdbx_seq_one_letter_code
_entity_poly.pdbx_strand_id
1 'polypeptide(L)'
;MKPYDRVTLIRNRYRARDLRIFRARVEAYFEQVVDDGEGLPVDWHGVRAARAQINRMLPRVVQIVQAADLGASTAASTRNPADRSLEILHNLFSAPYAEGGHQEVLDVLDMAIGVYDANQLGALVRTVNPFYYLMNALGFLAGLPRRALVAIGLMRPRPARDRPDKLTGFDAALARLAGMEQLMETRFAEMREWQSRVFADNANQITDLAERMDFLERVLAQQRPAQQLSPGEKKVVTPH
;
A
#
# COMPACT_ATOMS: atom_id res chain seq x y z
N MET A 1 1.12 -5.08 -18.82
CA MET A 1 0.32 -4.77 -17.61
C MET A 1 0.94 -5.51 -16.44
N LYS A 2 1.48 -4.79 -15.45
CA LYS A 2 2.31 -5.39 -14.40
C LYS A 2 1.44 -6.15 -13.38
N PRO A 3 1.96 -7.19 -12.70
CA PRO A 3 1.16 -8.00 -11.79
C PRO A 3 0.47 -7.19 -10.68
N TYR A 4 1.13 -6.14 -10.17
CA TYR A 4 0.57 -5.27 -9.14
C TYR A 4 -0.59 -4.38 -9.62
N ASP A 5 -0.74 -4.14 -10.93
CA ASP A 5 -1.83 -3.33 -11.49
C ASP A 5 -3.20 -4.02 -11.35
N ARG A 6 -3.21 -5.31 -11.04
CA ARG A 6 -4.45 -6.12 -10.91
C ARG A 6 -4.95 -6.23 -9.48
N VAL A 7 -4.32 -5.54 -8.54
CA VAL A 7 -4.58 -5.68 -7.12
C VAL A 7 -5.50 -4.54 -6.64
N THR A 8 -6.47 -4.88 -5.81
CA THR A 8 -7.39 -3.91 -5.18
C THR A 8 -6.65 -3.05 -4.15
N LEU A 9 -7.20 -1.87 -3.82
CA LEU A 9 -6.62 -0.97 -2.82
C LEU A 9 -6.37 -1.68 -1.48
N ILE A 10 -7.34 -2.49 -1.02
CA ILE A 10 -7.25 -3.22 0.24
C ILE A 10 -6.05 -4.17 0.24
N ARG A 11 -5.91 -4.98 -0.81
CA ARG A 11 -4.77 -5.91 -0.93
C ARG A 11 -3.45 -5.17 -1.06
N ASN A 12 -3.42 -4.03 -1.75
CA ASN A 12 -2.22 -3.19 -1.85
C ASN A 12 -1.78 -2.69 -0.45
N ARG A 13 -2.73 -2.17 0.35
CA ARG A 13 -2.47 -1.74 1.74
C ARG A 13 -1.98 -2.88 2.63
N TYR A 14 -2.55 -4.09 2.49
CA TYR A 14 -2.06 -5.25 3.24
C TYR A 14 -0.62 -5.62 2.87
N ARG A 15 -0.26 -5.61 1.59
CA ARG A 15 1.11 -5.89 1.15
C ARG A 15 2.11 -4.87 1.68
N ALA A 16 1.81 -3.58 1.56
CA ALA A 16 2.65 -2.51 2.11
C ALA A 16 2.80 -2.65 3.63
N ARG A 17 1.72 -2.99 4.35
CA ARG A 17 1.77 -3.26 5.79
C ARG A 17 2.66 -4.45 6.12
N ASP A 18 2.54 -5.57 5.41
CA ASP A 18 3.36 -6.76 5.65
C ASP A 18 4.85 -6.46 5.45
N LEU A 19 5.18 -5.69 4.40
CA LEU A 19 6.56 -5.25 4.14
C LEU A 19 7.10 -4.37 5.27
N ARG A 20 6.33 -3.39 5.76
CA ARG A 20 6.75 -2.54 6.90
C ARG A 20 6.97 -3.35 8.18
N ILE A 21 6.09 -4.31 8.47
CA ILE A 21 6.25 -5.21 9.62
C ILE A 21 7.52 -6.04 9.45
N PHE A 22 7.75 -6.60 8.26
CA PHE A 22 8.94 -7.39 7.98
C PHE A 22 10.22 -6.55 8.09
N ARG A 23 10.25 -5.35 7.51
CA ARG A 23 11.35 -4.38 7.63
C ARG A 23 11.71 -4.12 9.09
N ALA A 24 10.74 -3.77 9.92
CA ALA A 24 10.97 -3.52 11.35
C ALA A 24 11.53 -4.75 12.09
N ARG A 25 11.15 -5.97 11.69
CA ARG A 25 11.70 -7.21 12.26
C ARG A 25 13.14 -7.46 11.83
N VAL A 26 13.45 -7.17 10.57
CA VAL A 26 14.81 -7.28 10.01
C VAL A 26 15.74 -6.27 10.67
N GLU A 27 15.29 -5.02 10.83
CA GLU A 27 16.00 -3.96 11.55
C GLU A 27 16.32 -4.37 12.99
N ALA A 28 15.29 -4.79 13.75
CA ALA A 28 15.48 -5.30 15.11
C ALA A 28 16.40 -6.54 15.19
N TYR A 29 16.39 -7.40 14.17
CA TYR A 29 17.32 -8.54 14.11
C TYR A 29 18.76 -8.08 13.95
N PHE A 30 19.03 -7.13 13.04
CA PHE A 30 20.39 -6.62 12.83
C PHE A 30 20.89 -5.79 14.01
N GLU A 31 20.03 -5.03 14.69
CA GLU A 31 20.37 -4.32 15.94
C GLU A 31 20.81 -5.27 17.06
N GLN A 32 20.21 -6.47 17.15
CA GLN A 32 20.53 -7.47 18.16
C GLN A 32 21.75 -8.33 17.82
N VAL A 33 22.12 -8.39 16.54
CA VAL A 33 23.28 -9.15 16.06
C VAL A 33 24.58 -8.34 16.19
N VAL A 34 24.51 -7.07 16.61
CA VAL A 34 25.70 -6.23 16.86
C VAL A 34 26.65 -6.98 17.80
N ASP A 35 27.86 -7.20 17.28
CA ASP A 35 28.93 -7.98 17.90
C ASP A 35 29.36 -7.33 19.22
N ASP A 36 29.45 -8.12 20.29
CA ASP A 36 29.98 -7.67 21.58
C ASP A 36 31.51 -7.57 21.59
N GLY A 37 32.16 -7.89 20.46
CA GLY A 37 33.60 -7.91 20.30
C GLY A 37 34.22 -9.28 20.58
N GLU A 38 33.44 -10.25 21.08
CA GLU A 38 33.84 -11.66 21.24
C GLU A 38 33.30 -12.57 20.12
N GLY A 39 32.62 -12.00 19.12
CA GLY A 39 32.03 -12.74 18.00
C GLY A 39 30.75 -13.48 18.38
N LEU A 40 30.15 -13.17 19.53
CA LEU A 40 28.90 -13.77 20.00
C LEU A 40 27.80 -12.70 20.11
N PRO A 41 26.54 -13.01 19.73
CA PRO A 41 25.45 -12.06 19.92
C PRO A 41 25.13 -11.87 21.40
N VAL A 42 24.93 -10.61 21.81
CA VAL A 42 24.57 -10.21 23.18
C VAL A 42 23.31 -10.94 23.69
N ASP A 43 22.32 -11.18 22.81
CA ASP A 43 21.09 -11.92 23.14
C ASP A 43 20.79 -13.01 22.09
N TRP A 44 21.40 -14.18 22.29
CA TRP A 44 21.18 -15.33 21.42
C TRP A 44 19.70 -15.77 21.34
N HIS A 45 18.94 -15.65 22.44
CA HIS A 45 17.54 -16.08 22.47
C HIS A 45 16.65 -15.10 21.69
N GLY A 46 16.85 -13.79 21.87
CA GLY A 46 16.19 -12.73 21.11
C GLY A 46 16.44 -12.86 19.62
N VAL A 47 17.72 -12.99 19.23
CA VAL A 47 18.13 -13.17 17.82
C VAL A 47 17.48 -14.41 17.20
N ARG A 48 17.44 -15.54 17.93
CA ARG A 48 16.79 -16.77 17.45
C ARG A 48 15.28 -16.59 17.27
N ALA A 49 14.62 -15.89 18.19
CA ALA A 49 13.20 -15.62 18.09
C ALA A 49 12.88 -14.68 16.91
N ALA A 50 13.65 -13.61 16.74
CA ALA A 50 13.53 -12.68 15.61
C ALA A 50 13.72 -13.42 14.27
N ARG A 51 14.79 -14.22 14.16
CA ARG A 51 15.07 -15.06 12.98
C ARG A 51 13.92 -16.02 12.65
N ALA A 52 13.32 -16.66 13.65
CA ALA A 52 12.18 -17.54 13.45
C ALA A 52 10.95 -16.79 12.91
N GLN A 53 10.69 -15.57 13.37
CA GLN A 53 9.59 -14.73 12.87
C GLN A 53 9.84 -14.29 11.43
N ILE A 54 11.05 -13.83 11.12
CA ILE A 54 11.47 -13.45 9.76
C ILE A 54 11.27 -14.63 8.81
N ASN A 55 11.77 -15.82 9.16
CA ASN A 55 11.62 -17.03 8.33
C ASN A 55 10.16 -17.40 8.03
N ARG A 56 9.24 -17.20 8.98
CA ARG A 56 7.80 -17.45 8.76
C ARG A 56 7.19 -16.46 7.76
N MET A 57 7.67 -15.22 7.74
CA MET A 57 7.15 -14.17 6.84
C MET A 57 7.83 -14.19 5.47
N LEU A 58 9.07 -14.66 5.39
CA LEU A 58 9.94 -14.55 4.22
C LEU A 58 9.29 -15.06 2.91
N PRO A 59 8.64 -16.24 2.83
CA PRO A 59 8.03 -16.70 1.58
C PRO A 59 6.95 -15.76 1.04
N ARG A 60 6.15 -15.15 1.94
CA ARG A 60 5.12 -14.18 1.57
C ARG A 60 5.74 -12.87 1.11
N VAL A 61 6.77 -12.41 1.80
CA VAL A 61 7.50 -11.18 1.45
C VAL A 61 8.17 -11.30 0.09
N VAL A 62 8.82 -12.43 -0.20
CA VAL A 62 9.41 -12.74 -1.51
C VAL A 62 8.36 -12.63 -2.62
N GLN A 63 7.17 -13.20 -2.44
CA GLN A 63 6.08 -13.08 -3.42
C GLN A 63 5.61 -11.62 -3.60
N ILE A 64 5.56 -10.85 -2.52
CA ILE A 64 5.16 -9.43 -2.55
C ILE A 64 6.21 -8.60 -3.28
N VAL A 65 7.50 -8.81 -3.02
CA VAL A 65 8.61 -8.09 -3.67
C VAL A 65 8.69 -8.47 -5.15
N GLN A 66 8.58 -9.76 -5.48
CA GLN A 66 8.50 -10.22 -6.87
C GLN A 66 7.34 -9.57 -7.62
N ALA A 67 6.18 -9.43 -6.97
CA ALA A 67 5.02 -8.79 -7.58
C ALA A 67 5.16 -7.27 -7.74
N ALA A 68 6.08 -6.62 -7.00
CA ALA A 68 6.39 -5.20 -7.14
C ALA A 68 7.25 -4.91 -8.39
N ASP A 69 7.91 -5.93 -8.95
CA ASP A 69 8.66 -5.83 -10.22
C ASP A 69 9.75 -4.73 -10.17
N LEU A 70 10.55 -4.77 -9.10
CA LEU A 70 11.70 -3.89 -8.85
C LEU A 70 12.82 -4.14 -9.88
N GLY A 71 12.66 -3.65 -11.11
CA GLY A 71 13.73 -3.79 -12.12
C GLY A 71 13.32 -3.65 -13.58
N ALA A 72 12.03 -3.66 -13.91
CA ALA A 72 11.61 -3.59 -15.31
C ALA A 72 11.90 -2.25 -16.02
N SER A 73 12.39 -1.21 -15.32
CA SER A 73 12.60 0.13 -15.90
C SER A 73 14.06 0.53 -16.15
N THR A 74 15.06 -0.25 -15.73
CA THR A 74 16.47 0.09 -16.00
C THR A 74 17.01 -0.79 -17.12
N ALA A 75 16.90 -0.29 -18.36
CA ALA A 75 17.20 -0.99 -19.62
C ALA A 75 18.67 -1.42 -19.84
N ALA A 76 19.55 -1.34 -18.82
CA ALA A 76 21.00 -1.49 -18.99
C ALA A 76 21.61 -2.70 -18.26
N SER A 77 20.86 -3.46 -17.46
CA SER A 77 21.40 -4.64 -16.79
C SER A 77 21.06 -5.91 -17.58
N THR A 78 22.09 -6.66 -17.99
CA THR A 78 21.96 -8.00 -18.60
C THR A 78 21.37 -9.04 -17.65
N ARG A 79 21.32 -8.73 -16.34
CA ARG A 79 20.66 -9.53 -15.30
C ARG A 79 19.43 -8.79 -14.78
N ASN A 80 18.28 -9.46 -14.75
CA ASN A 80 17.03 -8.85 -14.30
C ASN A 80 17.20 -8.32 -12.86
N PRO A 81 17.04 -7.01 -12.59
CA PRO A 81 17.27 -6.44 -11.25
C PRO A 81 16.32 -7.03 -10.20
N ALA A 82 15.16 -7.53 -10.64
CA ALA A 82 14.23 -8.25 -9.79
C ALA A 82 14.85 -9.53 -9.20
N ASP A 83 15.67 -10.24 -9.98
CA ASP A 83 16.31 -11.49 -9.53
C ASP A 83 17.36 -11.21 -8.45
N ARG A 84 18.11 -10.10 -8.57
CA ARG A 84 19.06 -9.67 -7.53
C ARG A 84 18.35 -9.32 -6.23
N SER A 85 17.21 -8.61 -6.32
CA SER A 85 16.42 -8.25 -5.13
C SER A 85 15.91 -9.50 -4.38
N LEU A 86 15.53 -10.54 -5.12
CA LEU A 86 15.11 -11.82 -4.53
C LEU A 86 16.29 -12.59 -3.93
N GLU A 87 17.43 -12.60 -4.61
CA GLU A 87 18.67 -13.22 -4.11
C GLU A 87 19.11 -12.58 -2.78
N ILE A 88 19.08 -11.25 -2.68
CA ILE A 88 19.37 -10.51 -1.44
C ILE A 88 18.45 -10.96 -0.30
N LEU A 89 17.14 -11.11 -0.56
CA LEU A 89 16.19 -11.58 0.46
C LEU A 89 16.39 -13.05 0.85
N HIS A 90 16.79 -13.91 -0.10
CA HIS A 90 17.13 -15.31 0.20
C HIS A 90 18.42 -15.42 1.01
N ASN A 91 19.35 -14.49 0.82
CA ASN A 91 20.64 -14.43 1.50
C ASN A 91 20.62 -13.51 2.74
N LEU A 92 19.42 -13.16 3.25
CA LEU A 92 19.22 -12.24 4.36
C LEU A 92 20.09 -12.53 5.59
N PHE A 93 20.24 -13.80 5.96
CA PHE A 93 21.03 -14.20 7.15
C PHE A 93 22.52 -14.38 6.86
N SER A 94 22.92 -14.35 5.59
CA SER A 94 24.32 -14.33 5.16
C SER A 94 24.85 -12.90 5.05
N ALA A 95 23.95 -11.91 4.95
CA ALA A 95 24.25 -10.49 4.85
C ALA A 95 25.08 -9.87 6.00
N PRO A 96 25.01 -10.33 7.28
CA PRO A 96 25.80 -9.73 8.37
C PRO A 96 27.31 -9.73 8.13
N TYR A 97 27.82 -10.66 7.31
CA TYR A 97 29.25 -10.83 7.06
C TYR A 97 29.76 -10.00 5.88
N ALA A 98 28.87 -9.39 5.10
CA ALA A 98 29.22 -8.48 4.01
C ALA A 98 29.02 -7.04 4.48
N GLU A 99 30.08 -6.23 4.38
CA GLU A 99 30.00 -4.80 4.68
C GLU A 99 28.88 -4.16 3.84
N GLY A 100 27.87 -3.58 4.50
CA GLY A 100 26.70 -2.97 3.85
C GLY A 100 25.56 -3.93 3.44
N GLY A 101 25.68 -5.25 3.65
CA GLY A 101 24.67 -6.22 3.22
C GLY A 101 23.28 -6.01 3.85
N HIS A 102 23.22 -5.54 5.10
CA HIS A 102 21.96 -5.22 5.78
C HIS A 102 21.24 -4.03 5.13
N GLN A 103 22.00 -3.02 4.69
CA GLN A 103 21.43 -1.83 4.04
C GLN A 103 20.80 -2.19 2.69
N GLU A 104 21.45 -3.06 1.90
CA GLU A 104 20.88 -3.51 0.61
C GLU A 104 19.51 -4.20 0.80
N VAL A 105 19.35 -4.99 1.86
CA VAL A 105 18.07 -5.62 2.20
C VAL A 105 17.01 -4.55 2.50
N LEU A 106 17.34 -3.57 3.34
CA LEU A 106 16.41 -2.51 3.72
C LEU A 106 16.02 -1.66 2.51
N ASP A 107 16.98 -1.35 1.63
CA ASP A 107 16.74 -0.60 0.39
C ASP A 107 15.77 -1.35 -0.54
N VAL A 108 15.95 -2.67 -0.71
CA VAL A 108 15.01 -3.51 -1.49
C VAL A 108 13.60 -3.45 -0.91
N LEU A 109 13.46 -3.52 0.42
CA LEU A 109 12.18 -3.44 1.08
C LEU A 109 11.55 -2.05 0.94
N ASP A 110 12.33 -0.99 1.08
CA ASP A 110 11.86 0.40 0.97
C ASP A 110 11.44 0.73 -0.47
N MET A 111 12.19 0.26 -1.47
CA MET A 111 11.77 0.34 -2.87
C MET A 111 10.45 -0.41 -3.12
N ALA A 112 10.30 -1.63 -2.59
CA ALA A 112 9.04 -2.39 -2.71
C ALA A 112 7.86 -1.64 -2.07
N ILE A 113 8.05 -1.09 -0.87
CA ILE A 113 7.04 -0.27 -0.18
C ILE A 113 6.68 0.96 -1.03
N GLY A 114 7.68 1.64 -1.58
CA GLY A 114 7.50 2.80 -2.46
C GLY A 114 6.65 2.51 -3.69
N VAL A 115 6.84 1.35 -4.35
CA VAL A 115 6.00 0.93 -5.50
C VAL A 115 4.53 0.81 -5.10
N TYR A 116 4.26 0.23 -3.92
CA TYR A 116 2.90 0.03 -3.45
C TYR A 116 2.24 1.33 -2.98
N ASP A 117 2.98 2.21 -2.34
CA ASP A 117 2.51 3.53 -1.91
C ASP A 117 2.26 4.48 -3.09
N ALA A 118 3.14 4.50 -4.09
CA ALA A 118 2.95 5.28 -5.31
C ALA A 118 1.71 4.82 -6.11
N ASN A 119 1.35 3.53 -6.04
CA ASN A 119 0.20 2.97 -6.73
C ASN A 119 -1.13 3.08 -5.96
N GLN A 120 -1.20 3.84 -4.86
CA GLN A 120 -2.44 3.97 -4.08
C GLN A 120 -3.58 4.63 -4.88
N LEU A 121 -3.29 5.70 -5.62
CA LEU A 121 -4.29 6.38 -6.47
C LEU A 121 -4.79 5.47 -7.60
N GLY A 122 -3.87 4.78 -8.29
CA GLY A 122 -4.24 3.82 -9.33
C GLY A 122 -5.08 2.67 -8.79
N ALA A 123 -4.76 2.17 -7.60
CA ALA A 123 -5.55 1.12 -6.95
C ALA A 123 -6.92 1.64 -6.48
N LEU A 124 -7.03 2.89 -6.03
CA LEU A 124 -8.30 3.53 -5.66
C LEU A 124 -9.22 3.63 -6.87
N VAL A 125 -8.72 4.16 -7.99
CA VAL A 125 -9.49 4.27 -9.26
C VAL A 125 -10.02 2.89 -9.66
N ARG A 126 -9.21 1.83 -9.60
CA ARG A 126 -9.66 0.46 -9.91
C ARG A 126 -10.69 -0.09 -8.93
N THR A 127 -10.59 0.26 -7.65
CA THR A 127 -11.48 -0.23 -6.59
C THR A 127 -12.84 0.48 -6.63
N VAL A 128 -12.85 1.76 -6.99
CA VAL A 128 -14.09 2.54 -7.09
C VAL A 128 -14.75 2.38 -8.46
N ASN A 129 -13.99 2.06 -9.52
CA ASN A 129 -14.55 1.89 -10.85
C ASN A 129 -15.38 0.59 -10.97
N PRO A 130 -16.72 0.67 -11.04
CA PRO A 130 -17.58 -0.52 -11.13
C PRO A 130 -17.36 -1.30 -12.44
N PHE A 131 -16.89 -0.65 -13.50
CA PHE A 131 -16.61 -1.31 -14.78
C PHE A 131 -15.45 -2.29 -14.68
N TYR A 132 -14.48 -2.07 -13.78
CA TYR A 132 -13.40 -3.03 -13.56
C TYR A 132 -13.95 -4.38 -13.07
N TYR A 133 -14.90 -4.35 -12.13
CA TYR A 133 -15.57 -5.55 -11.64
C TYR A 133 -16.50 -6.15 -12.69
N LEU A 134 -17.23 -5.31 -13.43
CA LEU A 134 -18.10 -5.77 -14.52
C LEU A 134 -17.32 -6.51 -15.60
N MET A 135 -16.18 -5.98 -16.05
CA MET A 135 -15.34 -6.62 -17.07
C MET A 135 -14.72 -7.93 -16.56
N ASN A 136 -14.28 -7.97 -15.30
CA ASN A 136 -13.82 -9.22 -14.68
C ASN A 136 -14.95 -10.25 -14.55
N ALA A 137 -16.16 -9.82 -14.18
CA ALA A 137 -17.34 -10.68 -14.08
C ALA A 137 -17.75 -11.22 -15.46
N LEU A 138 -17.76 -10.38 -16.50
CA LEU A 138 -18.03 -10.78 -17.87
C LEU A 138 -16.97 -11.77 -18.38
N GLY A 139 -15.68 -11.53 -18.09
CA GLY A 139 -14.61 -12.47 -18.42
C GLY A 139 -14.76 -13.82 -17.71
N PHE A 140 -15.27 -13.83 -16.48
CA PHE A 140 -15.60 -15.05 -15.75
C PHE A 140 -16.80 -15.78 -16.38
N LEU A 141 -17.89 -15.06 -16.68
CA LEU A 141 -19.09 -15.60 -17.33
C LEU A 141 -18.76 -16.17 -18.71
N ALA A 142 -17.94 -15.49 -19.51
CA ALA A 142 -17.49 -15.97 -20.81
C ALA A 142 -16.66 -17.27 -20.71
N GLY A 143 -16.04 -17.54 -19.56
CA GLY A 143 -15.32 -18.78 -19.29
C GLY A 143 -16.20 -19.96 -18.85
N LEU A 144 -17.44 -19.71 -18.41
CA LEU A 144 -18.35 -20.74 -17.91
C LEU A 144 -18.69 -21.83 -18.93
N PRO A 145 -19.04 -21.52 -20.20
CA PRO A 145 -19.39 -22.56 -21.18
C PRO A 145 -18.26 -23.56 -21.35
N ARG A 146 -17.02 -23.06 -21.45
CA ARG A 146 -15.83 -23.91 -21.59
C ARG A 146 -15.57 -24.75 -20.33
N ARG A 147 -15.76 -24.19 -19.13
CA ARG A 147 -15.62 -24.96 -17.88
C ARG A 147 -16.70 -26.03 -17.75
N ALA A 148 -17.93 -25.73 -18.15
CA ALA A 148 -19.03 -26.69 -18.19
C ALA A 148 -18.71 -27.85 -19.15
N LEU A 149 -18.24 -27.55 -20.37
CA LEU A 149 -17.82 -28.57 -21.35
C LEU A 149 -16.69 -29.47 -20.84
N VAL A 150 -15.73 -28.92 -20.09
CA VAL A 150 -14.67 -29.70 -19.45
C VAL A 150 -15.24 -30.59 -18.33
N ALA A 151 -16.15 -30.07 -17.51
CA ALA A 151 -16.73 -30.81 -16.39
C ALA A 151 -17.56 -32.03 -16.83
N ILE A 152 -18.29 -31.92 -17.95
CA ILE A 152 -19.04 -33.03 -18.55
C ILE A 152 -18.17 -33.96 -19.42
N GLY A 153 -16.85 -33.74 -19.45
CA GLY A 153 -15.91 -34.60 -20.18
C GLY A 153 -15.89 -34.41 -21.69
N LEU A 154 -16.67 -33.47 -22.24
CA LEU A 154 -16.69 -33.17 -23.69
C LEU A 154 -15.42 -32.47 -24.17
N MET A 155 -14.63 -31.89 -23.26
CA MET A 155 -13.37 -31.22 -23.60
C MET A 155 -12.27 -31.59 -22.61
N ARG A 156 -11.11 -32.04 -23.09
CA ARG A 156 -9.93 -32.23 -22.21
C ARG A 156 -9.37 -30.87 -21.79
N PRO A 157 -8.92 -30.70 -20.54
CA PRO A 157 -8.28 -29.46 -20.11
C PRO A 157 -7.05 -29.22 -20.98
N ARG A 158 -7.05 -28.10 -21.72
CA ARG A 158 -5.92 -27.74 -22.59
C ARG A 158 -4.72 -27.37 -21.71
N PRO A 159 -3.55 -28.00 -21.88
CA PRO A 159 -2.37 -27.68 -21.09
C PRO A 159 -2.00 -26.21 -21.29
N ALA A 160 -1.56 -25.54 -20.22
CA ALA A 160 -1.42 -24.09 -20.13
C ALA A 160 -0.39 -23.44 -21.10
N ARG A 161 0.29 -24.22 -21.95
CA ARG A 161 1.36 -23.75 -22.83
C ARG A 161 0.88 -23.16 -24.17
N ASP A 162 -0.28 -23.57 -24.69
CA ASP A 162 -0.74 -23.12 -26.02
C ASP A 162 -2.00 -22.24 -25.93
N ARG A 163 -1.82 -20.96 -25.61
CA ARG A 163 -2.83 -19.91 -25.81
C ARG A 163 -2.53 -19.17 -27.11
N PRO A 164 -3.34 -19.31 -28.17
CA PRO A 164 -3.23 -18.44 -29.34
C PRO A 164 -3.65 -17.00 -28.98
N ASP A 165 -3.05 -16.04 -29.68
CA ASP A 165 -3.16 -14.61 -29.44
C ASP A 165 -4.60 -14.10 -29.46
N LYS A 166 -4.94 -13.34 -28.42
CA LYS A 166 -6.28 -12.80 -28.12
C LYS A 166 -6.72 -11.64 -29.03
N LEU A 167 -6.02 -11.40 -30.13
CA LEU A 167 -6.12 -10.14 -30.89
C LEU A 167 -7.43 -10.04 -31.71
N THR A 168 -7.96 -11.14 -32.24
CA THR A 168 -9.17 -11.07 -33.10
C THR A 168 -10.47 -10.83 -32.32
N GLY A 169 -10.51 -11.14 -31.02
CA GLY A 169 -11.62 -10.75 -30.14
C GLY A 169 -11.51 -9.32 -29.61
N PHE A 170 -10.34 -8.68 -29.78
CA PHE A 170 -10.05 -7.36 -29.24
C PHE A 170 -10.66 -6.26 -30.11
N ASP A 171 -10.69 -6.42 -31.43
CA ASP A 171 -11.24 -5.41 -32.35
C ASP A 171 -12.76 -5.27 -32.22
N ALA A 172 -13.49 -6.37 -32.03
CA ALA A 172 -14.92 -6.34 -31.74
C ALA A 172 -15.23 -5.78 -30.33
N ALA A 173 -14.29 -5.89 -29.39
CA ALA A 173 -14.39 -5.27 -28.06
C ALA A 173 -14.07 -3.77 -28.11
N LEU A 174 -13.13 -3.34 -28.96
CA LEU A 174 -12.78 -1.94 -29.20
C LEU A 174 -13.94 -1.15 -29.81
N ALA A 175 -14.70 -1.75 -30.74
CA ALA A 175 -15.89 -1.11 -31.31
C ALA A 175 -17.00 -0.89 -30.25
N ARG A 176 -17.12 -1.77 -29.25
CA ARG A 176 -18.03 -1.58 -28.11
C ARG A 176 -17.49 -0.59 -27.07
N LEU A 177 -16.17 -0.43 -26.98
CA LEU A 177 -15.52 0.56 -26.11
C LEU A 177 -15.75 2.00 -26.56
N ALA A 178 -15.84 2.27 -27.87
CA ALA A 178 -16.14 3.60 -28.40
C ALA A 178 -17.52 4.12 -27.93
N GLY A 179 -18.54 3.25 -27.86
CA GLY A 179 -19.84 3.59 -27.28
C GLY A 179 -19.81 3.73 -25.75
N MET A 180 -18.85 3.11 -25.07
CA MET A 180 -18.66 3.28 -23.61
C MET A 180 -18.00 4.61 -23.25
N GLU A 181 -17.26 5.24 -24.17
CA GLU A 181 -16.54 6.48 -23.89
C GLU A 181 -17.50 7.63 -23.55
N GLN A 182 -18.56 7.83 -24.34
CA GLN A 182 -19.62 8.81 -24.03
C GLN A 182 -20.34 8.52 -22.71
N LEU A 183 -20.57 7.24 -22.41
CA LEU A 183 -21.19 6.83 -21.15
C LEU A 183 -20.24 7.07 -19.96
N MET A 184 -18.95 6.83 -20.13
CA MET A 184 -17.93 7.14 -19.12
C MET A 184 -17.79 8.64 -18.90
N GLU A 185 -17.76 9.46 -19.96
CA GLU A 185 -17.73 10.93 -19.82
C GLU A 185 -18.94 11.44 -19.06
N THR A 186 -20.13 10.93 -19.38
CA THR A 186 -21.38 11.29 -18.68
C THR A 186 -21.30 10.91 -17.19
N ARG A 187 -20.84 9.69 -16.87
CA ARG A 187 -20.68 9.25 -15.49
C ARG A 187 -19.58 10.00 -14.73
N PHE A 188 -18.50 10.37 -15.40
CA PHE A 188 -17.45 11.19 -14.79
C PHE A 188 -17.94 12.62 -14.51
N ALA A 189 -18.76 13.19 -15.39
CA ALA A 189 -19.39 14.48 -15.14
C ALA A 189 -20.32 14.41 -13.90
N GLU A 190 -21.20 13.41 -13.84
CA GLU A 190 -22.07 13.16 -12.67
C GLU A 190 -21.26 12.97 -11.39
N MET A 191 -20.16 12.21 -11.44
CA MET A 191 -19.31 11.95 -10.28
C MET A 191 -18.60 13.21 -9.79
N ARG A 192 -18.10 14.07 -10.70
CA ARG A 192 -17.50 15.37 -10.32
C ARG A 192 -18.53 16.28 -9.68
N GLU A 193 -19.75 16.30 -10.21
CA GLU A 193 -20.85 17.09 -9.65
C GLU A 193 -21.28 16.58 -8.27
N TRP A 194 -21.28 15.27 -8.07
CA TRP A 194 -21.52 14.70 -6.75
C TRP A 194 -20.40 15.04 -5.76
N GLN A 195 -19.13 14.94 -6.19
CA GLN A 195 -17.99 15.30 -5.36
C GLN A 195 -18.01 16.78 -4.98
N SER A 196 -18.33 17.69 -5.90
CA SER A 196 -18.41 19.12 -5.60
C SER A 196 -19.52 19.42 -4.58
N ARG A 197 -20.66 18.72 -4.66
CA ARG A 197 -21.73 18.80 -3.66
C ARG A 197 -21.27 18.35 -2.27
N VAL A 198 -20.61 17.19 -2.18
CA VAL A 198 -20.08 16.70 -0.90
C VAL A 198 -19.04 17.66 -0.30
N PHE A 199 -18.16 18.24 -1.12
CA PHE A 199 -17.19 19.23 -0.65
C PHE A 199 -17.87 20.51 -0.17
N ALA A 200 -18.90 20.99 -0.87
CA ALA A 200 -19.67 22.15 -0.45
C ALA A 200 -20.38 21.89 0.90
N ASP A 201 -21.01 20.73 1.06
CA ASP A 201 -21.67 20.35 2.32
C ASP A 201 -20.68 20.27 3.49
N ASN A 202 -19.51 19.68 3.28
CA ASN A 202 -18.47 19.62 4.30
C ASN A 202 -17.92 21.02 4.66
N ALA A 203 -17.73 21.89 3.68
CA ALA A 203 -17.31 23.28 3.92
C ALA A 203 -18.37 24.04 4.76
N ASN A 204 -19.65 23.83 4.46
CA ASN A 204 -20.75 24.40 5.24
C ASN A 204 -20.77 23.88 6.69
N GLN A 205 -20.55 22.57 6.89
CA GLN A 205 -20.46 21.99 8.24
C GLN A 205 -19.28 22.54 9.05
N ILE A 206 -18.12 22.72 8.42
CA ILE A 206 -16.94 23.31 9.07
C ILE A 206 -17.23 24.76 9.47
N THR A 207 -17.90 25.51 8.62
CA THR A 207 -18.28 26.90 8.88
C THR A 207 -19.28 26.99 10.05
N ASP A 208 -20.33 26.17 10.07
CA ASP A 208 -21.28 26.10 11.19
C ASP A 208 -20.58 25.72 12.51
N LEU A 209 -19.64 24.77 12.46
CA LEU A 209 -18.89 24.37 13.65
C LEU A 209 -17.97 25.50 14.17
N ALA A 210 -17.33 26.26 13.26
CA ALA A 210 -16.53 27.42 13.63
C ALA A 210 -17.38 28.53 14.27
N GLU A 211 -18.56 28.82 13.72
CA GLU A 211 -19.50 29.80 14.29
C GLU A 211 -19.98 29.38 15.70
N ARG A 212 -20.26 28.08 15.91
CA ARG A 212 -20.62 27.55 17.23
C ARG A 212 -19.49 27.69 18.24
N MET A 213 -18.24 27.46 17.83
CA MET A 213 -17.10 27.65 18.73
C MET A 213 -16.91 29.11 19.12
N ASP A 214 -16.99 30.04 18.16
CA ASP A 214 -16.89 31.48 18.42
C ASP A 214 -18.02 31.98 19.34
N PHE A 215 -19.24 31.46 19.16
CA PHE A 215 -20.34 31.72 20.09
C PHE A 215 -20.04 31.24 21.51
N LEU A 216 -19.54 30.01 21.66
CA LEU A 216 -19.17 29.47 22.98
C LEU A 216 -18.06 30.29 23.65
N GLU A 217 -17.07 30.75 22.89
CA GLU A 217 -16.00 31.61 23.41
C GLU A 217 -16.56 32.94 23.94
N ARG A 218 -17.49 33.56 23.20
CA ARG A 218 -18.18 34.79 23.64
C ARG A 218 -19.01 34.57 24.91
N VAL A 219 -19.73 33.44 25.01
CA VAL A 219 -20.49 33.08 26.22
C VAL A 219 -19.55 32.88 27.42
N LEU A 220 -18.43 32.18 27.23
CA LEU A 220 -17.44 31.97 28.29
C LEU A 220 -16.77 33.29 28.72
N ALA A 221 -16.52 34.21 27.78
CA ALA A 221 -15.98 35.53 28.09
C ALA A 221 -16.94 36.37 28.96
N GLN A 222 -18.26 36.27 28.72
CA GLN A 222 -19.27 36.93 29.55
C GLN A 222 -19.40 36.30 30.94
N GLN A 223 -19.15 34.99 31.05
CA GLN A 223 -19.22 34.27 32.32
C GLN A 223 -17.94 34.36 33.15
N ARG A 224 -16.85 34.97 32.66
CA ARG A 224 -15.71 35.29 33.53
C ARG A 224 -16.18 36.40 34.48
N PRO A 225 -16.50 36.11 35.76
CA PRO A 225 -16.72 37.19 36.71
C PRO A 225 -15.46 38.05 36.69
N ALA A 226 -15.62 39.37 36.76
CA ALA A 226 -14.49 40.28 36.89
C ALA A 226 -13.66 39.77 38.08
N GLN A 227 -12.59 39.02 37.78
CA GLN A 227 -11.65 38.55 38.79
C GLN A 227 -11.13 39.84 39.37
N GLN A 228 -11.58 40.12 40.60
CA GLN A 228 -11.18 41.26 41.37
C GLN A 228 -9.67 41.32 41.29
N LEU A 229 -9.17 42.37 40.61
CA LEU A 229 -7.79 42.79 40.66
C LEU A 229 -7.41 42.81 42.14
N SER A 230 -6.72 41.77 42.58
CA SER A 230 -6.37 41.59 43.98
C SER A 230 -5.41 42.73 44.35
N PRO A 231 -5.79 43.64 45.26
CA PRO A 231 -4.92 44.71 45.70
C PRO A 231 -3.93 44.09 46.69
N GLY A 232 -2.80 43.59 46.17
CA GLY A 232 -1.94 42.70 46.94
C GLY A 232 -0.48 42.70 46.55
N GLU A 233 0.05 43.80 46.01
CA GLU A 233 1.50 44.02 45.92
C GLU A 233 2.07 44.26 47.34
N LYS A 234 2.25 43.18 48.10
CA LYS A 234 3.07 43.22 49.32
C LYS A 234 4.54 43.26 48.91
N LYS A 235 5.12 44.47 48.94
CA LYS A 235 6.57 44.70 48.99
C LYS A 235 7.20 43.78 50.04
N VAL A 236 7.98 42.80 49.60
CA VAL A 236 8.86 42.02 50.46
C VAL A 236 10.09 42.89 50.74
N VAL A 237 10.18 43.42 51.95
CA VAL A 237 11.39 44.06 52.49
C VAL A 237 12.23 42.95 53.12
N THR A 238 13.41 42.70 52.56
CA THR A 238 14.44 41.83 53.13
C THR A 238 15.27 42.61 54.16
N PRO A 239 15.43 42.12 55.41
CA PRO A 239 16.39 42.70 56.35
C PRO A 239 17.78 42.08 56.19
N HIS A 240 18.78 42.91 56.49
CA HIS A 240 20.23 42.67 56.46
C HIS A 240 20.72 41.65 57.50
#